data_AF-A0A4V1VK28-F1
#
_entry.id   AF-A0A4V1VK28-F1
#
_cell.length_a   1.000
_cell.length_b   1.000
_cell.length_c   1.000
_cell.angle_alpha   90.00
_cell.angle_beta   90.00
_cell.angle_gamma   90.00
#
_symmetry.space_group_name_H-M   'P 1'
#
loop_
_entity.id
_entity.type
_entity.pdbx_description
1 polymer ?
#
loop_
_entity_poly.entity_id
_entity_poly.type
_entity_poly.pdbx_seq_one_letter_code
_entity_poly.pdbx_strand_id
1 'polypeptide(L)'
;RIWNALEKLAVADPQTFVDYYANDLFALVSTAWLGPGYQVTSQVNVVRPGGQAQDPHRDYHLGFLSDEVVARYPAHVHLLSPVLTLQGAVAHADMPVESGPTLYLPHSQKYAPGYLAWRRPEFRAYFQQHHVQLPLAQGDAVFFNPALLHGAGTNVSADIQRVANLLQVSSAFGRAMETVDRARTAKAVYPVLRERQSAGWETAELHRVVAVAAEGYPFPTNLDLDQPVDGLTPLAQTELLEQALAAGWTAEQVDAALSAHADRRRTSAGGA
;
A
#
# COMPACT_ATOMS: atom_id res chain seq x y z
N ARG A 1 -3.88 16.20 4.19
CA ARG A 1 -3.53 14.78 3.99
C ARG A 1 -4.21 13.96 5.09
N ILE A 2 -4.71 12.78 4.76
CA ILE A 2 -5.23 11.80 5.72
C ILE A 2 -4.28 10.61 5.71
N TRP A 3 -3.62 10.36 6.83
CA TRP A 3 -2.76 9.18 7.06
C TRP A 3 -3.59 7.97 7.48
N ASN A 4 -3.08 6.76 7.27
CA ASN A 4 -3.77 5.50 7.51
C ASN A 4 -5.21 5.51 6.99
N ALA A 5 -5.39 5.94 5.74
CA ALA A 5 -6.72 6.03 5.12
C ALA A 5 -7.33 4.64 4.93
N LEU A 6 -6.49 3.61 4.74
CA LEU A 6 -6.90 2.23 4.56
C LEU A 6 -7.70 1.70 5.77
N GLU A 7 -7.09 1.68 6.96
CA GLU A 7 -7.75 1.18 8.17
C GLU A 7 -8.96 2.05 8.53
N LYS A 8 -8.83 3.37 8.38
CA LYS A 8 -9.92 4.31 8.68
C LYS A 8 -11.13 4.05 7.78
N LEU A 9 -10.92 3.80 6.48
CA LEU A 9 -12.00 3.47 5.56
C LEU A 9 -12.64 2.13 5.93
N ALA A 10 -11.84 1.10 6.19
CA ALA A 10 -12.35 -0.21 6.58
C ALA A 10 -13.27 -0.15 7.81
N VAL A 11 -12.93 0.68 8.80
CA VAL A 11 -13.71 0.80 10.04
C VAL A 11 -14.89 1.75 9.89
N ALA A 12 -14.72 2.88 9.21
CA ALA A 12 -15.76 3.90 9.09
C ALA A 12 -16.83 3.55 8.05
N ASP A 13 -16.43 2.91 6.96
CA ASP A 13 -17.30 2.51 5.85
C ASP A 13 -16.76 1.22 5.19
N PRO A 14 -17.02 0.05 5.82
CA PRO A 14 -16.54 -1.23 5.31
C PRO A 14 -17.16 -1.59 3.95
N GLN A 15 -18.34 -1.08 3.60
CA GLN A 15 -18.95 -1.32 2.29
C GLN A 15 -18.12 -0.66 1.18
N THR A 16 -17.80 0.63 1.34
CA THR A 16 -16.92 1.33 0.39
C THR A 16 -15.54 0.68 0.34
N PHE A 17 -14.99 0.21 1.47
CA PHE A 17 -13.71 -0.52 1.46
C PHE A 17 -13.77 -1.78 0.58
N VAL A 18 -14.77 -2.64 0.81
CA VAL A 18 -14.93 -3.90 0.08
C VAL A 18 -15.11 -3.64 -1.41
N ASP A 19 -15.98 -2.70 -1.78
CA ASP A 19 -16.25 -2.38 -3.18
C ASP A 19 -15.04 -1.74 -3.89
N TYR A 20 -14.29 -0.88 -3.18
CA TYR A 20 -13.10 -0.21 -3.73
C TYR A 20 -11.95 -1.20 -3.98
N TYR A 21 -11.70 -2.11 -3.03
CA TYR A 21 -10.56 -3.03 -3.08
C TYR A 21 -10.86 -4.38 -3.73
N ALA A 22 -12.10 -4.64 -4.14
CA ALA A 22 -12.46 -5.75 -5.02
C ALA A 22 -11.95 -5.56 -6.47
N ASN A 23 -11.36 -4.40 -6.78
CA ASN A 23 -10.81 -4.05 -8.08
C ASN A 23 -9.74 -5.05 -8.56
N ASP A 24 -9.97 -5.63 -9.74
CA ASP A 24 -9.11 -6.66 -10.34
C ASP A 24 -7.78 -6.11 -10.83
N LEU A 25 -7.75 -4.93 -11.43
CA LEU A 25 -6.53 -4.28 -11.91
C LEU A 25 -5.56 -3.96 -10.77
N PHE A 26 -6.07 -3.49 -9.63
CA PHE A 26 -5.24 -3.23 -8.45
C PHE A 26 -4.56 -4.50 -7.95
N ALA A 27 -5.32 -5.60 -7.84
CA ALA A 27 -4.78 -6.89 -7.42
C ALA A 27 -3.79 -7.43 -8.46
N LEU A 28 -4.12 -7.38 -9.75
CA LEU A 28 -3.28 -7.85 -10.84
C LEU A 28 -1.91 -7.16 -10.84
N VAL A 29 -1.89 -5.82 -10.80
CA VAL A 29 -0.65 -5.04 -10.83
C VAL A 29 0.18 -5.28 -9.56
N SER A 30 -0.48 -5.36 -8.39
CA SER A 30 0.19 -5.64 -7.12
C SER A 30 0.83 -7.04 -7.10
N THR A 31 0.08 -8.07 -7.48
CA THR A 31 0.58 -9.46 -7.52
C THR A 31 1.64 -9.65 -8.60
N ALA A 32 1.48 -9.05 -9.78
CA ALA A 32 2.48 -9.15 -10.85
C ALA A 32 3.83 -8.53 -10.45
N TRP A 33 3.82 -7.47 -9.64
CA TRP A 33 5.04 -6.82 -9.18
C TRP A 33 5.63 -7.46 -7.91
N LEU A 34 4.80 -7.79 -6.91
CA LEU A 34 5.24 -8.13 -5.55
C LEU A 34 5.05 -9.61 -5.18
N GLY A 35 4.30 -10.36 -5.98
CA GLY A 35 3.82 -11.69 -5.62
C GLY A 35 2.64 -11.66 -4.64
N PRO A 36 2.25 -12.82 -4.09
CA PRO A 36 1.16 -12.94 -3.13
C PRO A 36 1.54 -12.35 -1.76
N GLY A 37 0.54 -12.14 -0.91
CA GLY A 37 0.73 -11.65 0.46
C GLY A 37 1.26 -10.22 0.54
N TYR A 38 1.10 -9.43 -0.52
CA TYR A 38 1.43 -8.01 -0.51
C TYR A 38 0.61 -7.27 0.55
N GLN A 39 1.17 -6.17 1.04
CA GLN A 39 0.56 -5.34 2.08
C GLN A 39 0.26 -3.96 1.52
N VAL A 40 -0.99 -3.53 1.61
CA VAL A 40 -1.39 -2.20 1.18
C VAL A 40 -1.35 -1.24 2.37
N THR A 41 -0.87 -0.02 2.16
CA THR A 41 -1.20 1.16 2.96
C THR A 41 -1.72 2.26 2.03
N SER A 42 -2.49 3.20 2.57
CA SER A 42 -3.03 4.28 1.75
C SER A 42 -3.18 5.60 2.48
N GLN A 43 -3.04 6.67 1.72
CA GLN A 43 -3.08 8.05 2.21
C GLN A 43 -3.78 8.96 1.23
N VAL A 44 -4.80 9.68 1.69
CA VAL A 44 -5.48 10.66 0.85
C VAL A 44 -4.70 11.97 0.88
N ASN A 45 -4.19 12.37 -0.28
CA ASN A 45 -3.46 13.61 -0.46
C ASN A 45 -4.33 14.64 -1.19
N VAL A 46 -4.38 15.86 -0.64
CA VAL A 46 -5.11 16.99 -1.23
C VAL A 46 -4.10 18.10 -1.50
N VAL A 47 -4.00 18.54 -2.75
CA VAL A 47 -3.23 19.73 -3.14
C VAL A 47 -4.22 20.82 -3.55
N ARG A 48 -4.28 21.88 -2.75
CA ARG A 48 -5.16 23.03 -2.97
C ARG A 48 -4.55 23.99 -4.02
N PRO A 49 -5.36 24.86 -4.65
CA PRO A 49 -4.87 25.99 -5.43
C PRO A 49 -3.73 26.74 -4.72
N GLY A 50 -2.65 27.03 -5.44
CA GLY A 50 -1.42 27.64 -4.92
C GLY A 50 -0.42 26.67 -4.26
N GLY A 51 -0.76 25.38 -4.17
CA GLY A 51 0.17 24.36 -3.68
C GLY A 51 1.44 24.28 -4.53
N GLN A 52 2.61 24.30 -3.89
CA GLN A 52 3.90 24.32 -4.59
C GLN A 52 4.39 22.92 -4.95
N ALA A 53 5.11 22.83 -6.06
CA ALA A 53 5.77 21.60 -6.46
C ALA A 53 6.75 21.10 -5.39
N GLN A 54 6.89 19.79 -5.32
CA GLN A 54 7.90 19.13 -4.48
C GLN A 54 9.21 18.99 -5.25
N ASP A 55 10.31 18.93 -4.50
CA ASP A 55 11.57 18.47 -5.05
C ASP A 55 11.46 17.01 -5.53
N PRO A 56 12.17 16.65 -6.61
CA PRO A 56 12.17 15.29 -7.11
C PRO A 56 12.71 14.36 -6.04
N HIS A 57 12.04 13.26 -5.75
CA HIS A 57 12.51 12.27 -4.80
C HIS A 57 12.28 10.87 -5.33
N ARG A 58 12.92 9.91 -4.68
CA ARG A 58 12.52 8.51 -4.73
C ARG A 58 11.72 8.24 -3.47
N ASP A 59 10.72 7.39 -3.58
CA ASP A 59 10.01 6.92 -2.40
C ASP A 59 10.82 5.85 -1.67
N TYR A 60 10.25 5.44 -0.56
CA TYR A 60 10.68 4.39 0.36
C TYR A 60 11.42 3.19 -0.29
N HIS A 61 12.39 2.56 0.37
CA HIS A 61 12.84 2.75 1.75
C HIS A 61 13.92 3.82 1.87
N LEU A 62 14.93 3.78 1.00
CA LEU A 62 16.11 4.64 1.08
C LEU A 62 15.79 6.12 0.78
N GLY A 63 14.69 6.38 0.06
CA GLY A 63 14.27 7.73 -0.33
C GLY A 63 14.06 8.71 0.83
N PHE A 64 13.72 8.21 2.01
CA PHE A 64 13.44 9.03 3.20
C PHE A 64 14.67 9.27 4.08
N LEU A 65 15.79 8.64 3.78
CA LEU A 65 17.01 8.70 4.58
C LEU A 65 17.94 9.80 4.05
N SER A 66 18.76 10.38 4.94
CA SER A 66 19.79 11.34 4.54
C SER A 66 20.88 10.67 3.69
N ASP A 67 21.62 11.45 2.90
CA ASP A 67 22.72 10.92 2.06
C ASP A 67 23.74 10.13 2.88
N GLU A 68 24.08 10.61 4.08
CA GLU A 68 25.02 9.92 4.98
C GLU A 68 24.52 8.53 5.38
N VAL A 69 23.22 8.38 5.63
CA VAL A 69 22.63 7.09 6.02
C VAL A 69 22.49 6.18 4.80
N VAL A 70 22.00 6.72 3.67
CA VAL A 70 21.87 5.97 2.41
C VAL A 70 23.22 5.40 1.95
N ALA A 71 24.30 6.17 2.10
CA ALA A 71 25.66 5.76 1.70
C ALA A 71 26.22 4.57 2.51
N ARG A 72 25.65 4.25 3.68
CA ARG A 72 26.06 3.08 4.49
C ARG A 72 25.51 1.77 3.96
N TYR A 73 24.48 1.81 3.11
CA TYR A 73 23.90 0.61 2.52
C TYR A 73 24.69 0.17 1.28
N PRO A 74 25.01 -1.13 1.13
CA PRO A 74 25.73 -1.63 -0.04
C PRO A 74 24.87 -1.55 -1.29
N ALA A 75 25.51 -1.51 -2.46
CA ALA A 75 24.84 -1.30 -3.75
C ALA A 75 23.66 -2.25 -4.02
N HIS A 76 23.75 -3.52 -3.62
CA HIS A 76 22.65 -4.48 -3.81
C HIS A 76 21.39 -4.11 -3.01
N VAL A 77 21.50 -3.44 -1.86
CA VAL A 77 20.33 -2.94 -1.11
C VAL A 77 19.66 -1.79 -1.86
N HIS A 78 20.44 -0.92 -2.52
CA HIS A 78 19.90 0.14 -3.37
C HIS A 78 19.13 -0.41 -4.57
N LEU A 79 19.56 -1.54 -5.11
CA LEU A 79 18.90 -2.23 -6.22
C LEU A 79 17.68 -3.04 -5.76
N LEU A 80 17.74 -3.66 -4.57
CA LEU A 80 16.67 -4.48 -4.03
C LEU A 80 15.51 -3.67 -3.43
N SER A 81 15.80 -2.57 -2.73
CA SER A 81 14.77 -1.77 -2.06
C SER A 81 13.59 -1.38 -2.96
N PRO A 82 13.79 -0.88 -4.20
CA PRO A 82 12.68 -0.46 -5.04
C PRO A 82 11.89 -1.61 -5.69
N VAL A 83 12.32 -2.87 -5.56
CA VAL A 83 11.52 -4.02 -6.02
C VAL A 83 10.68 -4.64 -4.90
N LEU A 84 10.87 -4.20 -3.65
CA LEU A 84 10.07 -4.64 -2.50
C LEU A 84 8.82 -3.80 -2.28
N THR A 85 8.62 -2.75 -3.08
CA THR A 85 7.46 -1.87 -3.00
C THR A 85 7.00 -1.44 -4.38
N LEU A 86 5.71 -1.11 -4.48
CA LEU A 86 5.04 -0.54 -5.63
C LEU A 86 4.33 0.73 -5.18
N GLN A 87 4.60 1.84 -5.87
CA GLN A 87 3.90 3.09 -5.62
C GLN A 87 2.69 3.18 -6.56
N GLY A 88 1.56 3.61 -6.02
CA GLY A 88 0.32 3.80 -6.75
C GLY A 88 -0.37 5.11 -6.36
N ALA A 89 -1.22 5.61 -7.24
CA ALA A 89 -2.16 6.68 -6.94
C ALA A 89 -3.45 6.49 -7.74
N VAL A 90 -4.59 6.67 -7.10
CA VAL A 90 -5.91 6.73 -7.76
C VAL A 90 -6.45 8.14 -7.66
N ALA A 91 -6.82 8.72 -8.79
CA ALA A 91 -7.42 10.05 -8.85
C ALA A 91 -8.85 10.03 -8.31
N HIS A 92 -9.14 10.86 -7.31
CA HIS A 92 -10.48 11.02 -6.72
C HIS A 92 -11.18 12.31 -7.20
N ALA A 93 -10.54 13.03 -8.12
CA ALA A 93 -11.08 14.16 -8.88
C ALA A 93 -10.29 14.26 -10.18
N ASP A 94 -10.81 14.98 -11.17
CA ASP A 94 -10.06 15.31 -12.38
C ASP A 94 -8.82 16.14 -12.04
N MET A 95 -7.70 15.79 -12.66
CA MET A 95 -6.38 16.39 -12.45
C MET A 95 -5.78 16.80 -13.80
N PRO A 96 -6.25 17.90 -14.42
CA PRO A 96 -5.56 18.46 -15.57
C PRO A 96 -4.18 19.00 -15.13
N VAL A 97 -3.26 19.22 -16.08
CA VAL A 97 -1.84 19.53 -15.77
C VAL A 97 -1.68 20.76 -14.87
N GLU A 98 -2.53 21.78 -15.04
CA GLU A 98 -2.55 22.99 -14.23
C GLU A 98 -2.91 22.76 -12.76
N SER A 99 -3.57 21.64 -12.43
CA SER A 99 -3.88 21.24 -11.05
C SER A 99 -2.67 20.60 -10.33
N GLY A 100 -1.54 20.45 -11.01
CA GLY A 100 -0.31 19.89 -10.48
C GLY A 100 -0.37 18.37 -10.21
N PRO A 101 -0.77 17.53 -11.18
CA PRO A 101 -0.57 16.09 -11.08
C PRO A 101 0.93 15.77 -10.96
N THR A 102 1.25 14.54 -10.59
CA THR A 102 2.63 14.12 -10.33
C THR A 102 3.54 14.36 -11.53
N LEU A 103 4.72 14.93 -11.26
CA LEU A 103 5.85 15.05 -12.16
C LEU A 103 6.59 13.71 -12.15
N TYR A 104 6.87 13.12 -13.31
CA TYR A 104 7.63 11.88 -13.43
C TYR A 104 8.86 12.09 -14.29
N LEU A 105 10.00 11.48 -13.93
CA LEU A 105 11.17 11.42 -14.82
C LEU A 105 11.32 10.01 -15.39
N PRO A 106 10.83 9.74 -16.61
CA PRO A 106 10.86 8.40 -17.19
C PRO A 106 12.25 7.78 -17.18
N HIS A 107 12.31 6.48 -16.92
CA HIS A 107 13.54 5.67 -16.84
C HIS A 107 14.52 6.00 -15.71
N SER A 108 14.27 7.01 -14.87
CA SER A 108 15.20 7.37 -13.80
C SER A 108 15.37 6.29 -12.74
N GLN A 109 14.43 5.35 -12.59
CA GLN A 109 14.54 4.19 -11.71
C GLN A 109 15.68 3.25 -12.11
N LYS A 110 16.09 3.27 -13.39
CA LYS A 110 17.20 2.47 -13.92
C LYS A 110 18.57 3.02 -13.51
N TYR A 111 18.62 4.27 -13.03
CA TYR A 111 19.87 4.89 -12.60
C TYR A 111 20.21 4.41 -11.18
N ALA A 112 21.11 3.43 -11.08
CA ALA A 112 21.44 2.76 -9.81
C ALA A 112 21.80 3.73 -8.66
N PRO A 113 22.62 4.79 -8.86
CA PRO A 113 22.97 5.73 -7.78
C PRO A 113 21.85 6.70 -7.37
N GLY A 114 20.65 6.61 -7.94
CA GLY A 114 19.68 7.70 -7.86
C GLY A 114 19.13 7.99 -6.45
N TYR A 115 19.27 7.09 -5.48
CA TYR A 115 18.95 7.40 -4.06
C TYR A 115 19.91 8.42 -3.43
N LEU A 116 21.13 8.53 -3.95
CA LEU A 116 22.11 9.55 -3.57
C LEU A 116 22.11 10.75 -4.53
N ALA A 117 21.72 10.54 -5.78
CA ALA A 117 21.92 11.54 -6.82
C ALA A 117 20.87 12.65 -6.84
N TRP A 118 19.63 12.38 -6.44
CA TRP A 118 18.49 13.28 -6.67
C TRP A 118 18.59 14.64 -5.95
N ARG A 119 19.35 14.72 -4.86
CA ARG A 119 19.58 15.95 -4.09
C ARG A 119 20.59 16.90 -4.75
N ARG A 120 21.36 16.39 -5.72
CA ARG A 120 22.40 17.16 -6.40
C ARG A 120 21.76 18.21 -7.33
N PRO A 121 22.25 19.46 -7.36
CA PRO A 121 21.66 20.52 -8.17
C PRO A 121 21.48 20.16 -9.65
N GLU A 122 22.45 19.46 -10.24
CA GLU A 122 22.41 19.00 -11.63
C GLU A 122 21.30 17.98 -11.89
N PHE A 123 20.97 17.12 -10.92
CA PHE A 123 19.85 16.18 -11.05
C PHE A 123 18.50 16.87 -10.88
N ARG A 124 18.42 17.88 -9.99
CA ARG A 124 17.22 18.72 -9.85
C ARG A 124 16.96 19.52 -11.13
N ALA A 125 18.00 20.11 -11.72
CA ALA A 125 17.90 20.81 -12.99
C ALA A 125 17.48 19.86 -14.13
N TYR A 126 18.11 18.67 -14.20
CA TYR A 126 17.73 17.66 -15.19
C TYR A 126 16.26 17.23 -15.04
N PHE A 127 15.80 17.00 -13.80
CA PHE A 127 14.41 16.67 -13.54
C PHE A 127 13.45 17.78 -13.98
N GLN A 128 13.76 19.04 -13.64
CA GLN A 128 12.94 20.18 -14.05
C GLN A 128 12.85 20.29 -15.58
N GLN A 129 13.92 19.99 -16.30
CA GLN A 129 13.95 20.05 -17.77
C GLN A 129 13.26 18.87 -18.46
N HIS A 130 13.25 17.68 -17.84
CA HIS A 130 12.90 16.43 -18.52
C HIS A 130 11.73 15.65 -17.91
N HIS A 131 11.10 16.15 -16.85
CA HIS A 131 9.92 15.52 -16.31
C HIS A 131 8.76 15.55 -17.33
N VAL A 132 7.85 14.59 -17.16
CA VAL A 132 6.56 14.55 -17.85
C VAL A 132 5.45 14.62 -16.82
N GLN A 133 4.29 15.13 -17.25
CA GLN A 133 3.04 15.07 -16.51
C GLN A 133 1.98 14.46 -17.40
N LEU A 134 1.08 13.71 -16.78
CA LEU A 134 -0.10 13.17 -17.43
C LEU A 134 -1.33 13.76 -16.74
N PRO A 135 -2.28 14.33 -17.49
CA PRO A 135 -3.59 14.61 -16.92
C PRO A 135 -4.25 13.29 -16.53
N LEU A 136 -4.97 13.29 -15.41
CA LEU A 136 -5.72 12.13 -14.93
C LEU A 136 -7.19 12.50 -14.82
N ALA A 137 -8.08 11.65 -15.34
CA ALA A 137 -9.49 11.73 -15.04
C ALA A 137 -9.77 11.10 -13.67
N GLN A 138 -10.88 11.48 -13.03
CA GLN A 138 -11.34 10.81 -11.82
C GLN A 138 -11.49 9.29 -12.07
N GLY A 139 -10.90 8.48 -11.20
CA GLY A 139 -10.87 7.02 -11.31
C GLY A 139 -9.60 6.48 -11.97
N ASP A 140 -8.83 7.30 -12.70
CA ASP A 140 -7.57 6.86 -13.27
C ASP A 140 -6.58 6.45 -12.18
N ALA A 141 -5.84 5.38 -12.46
CA ALA A 141 -4.81 4.85 -11.57
C ALA A 141 -3.44 4.86 -12.26
N VAL A 142 -2.42 5.31 -11.54
CA VAL A 142 -1.02 5.26 -11.99
C VAL A 142 -0.22 4.43 -11.01
N PHE A 143 0.52 3.46 -11.52
CA PHE A 143 1.46 2.64 -10.76
C PHE A 143 2.87 2.80 -11.31
N PHE A 144 3.86 2.90 -10.43
CA PHE A 144 5.25 3.07 -10.83
C PHE A 144 6.22 2.52 -9.80
N ASN A 145 7.42 2.22 -10.27
CA ASN A 145 8.52 1.81 -9.41
C ASN A 145 8.91 2.97 -8.48
N PRO A 146 9.05 2.77 -7.16
CA PRO A 146 9.31 3.83 -6.19
C PRO A 146 10.67 4.53 -6.37
N ALA A 147 11.62 3.94 -7.12
CA ALA A 147 12.88 4.59 -7.52
C ALA A 147 12.72 5.51 -8.76
N LEU A 148 11.54 5.60 -9.36
CA LEU A 148 11.24 6.64 -10.33
C LEU A 148 11.29 7.99 -9.60
N LEU A 149 12.07 8.92 -10.15
CA LEU A 149 12.15 10.26 -9.60
C LEU A 149 10.84 10.94 -9.94
N HIS A 150 10.21 11.48 -8.91
CA HIS A 150 8.91 12.10 -9.04
C HIS A 150 8.70 13.14 -7.95
N GLY A 151 7.63 13.93 -8.09
CA GLY A 151 7.21 14.90 -7.09
C GLY A 151 5.86 15.48 -7.45
N ALA A 152 5.11 15.98 -6.47
CA ALA A 152 3.89 16.73 -6.79
C ALA A 152 4.21 17.97 -7.65
N GLY A 153 3.39 18.25 -8.65
CA GLY A 153 3.47 19.50 -9.42
C GLY A 153 2.85 20.68 -8.67
N THR A 154 3.15 21.90 -9.12
CA THR A 154 2.50 23.11 -8.61
C THR A 154 1.05 23.15 -9.09
N ASN A 155 0.12 23.36 -8.17
CA ASN A 155 -1.29 23.60 -8.51
C ASN A 155 -1.49 25.09 -8.76
N VAL A 156 -1.55 25.47 -10.03
CA VAL A 156 -1.77 26.85 -10.50
C VAL A 156 -3.22 27.11 -10.91
N SER A 157 -4.10 26.11 -10.80
CA SER A 157 -5.54 26.28 -11.05
C SER A 157 -6.16 27.24 -10.03
N ALA A 158 -7.32 27.81 -10.38
CA ALA A 158 -8.02 28.75 -9.51
C ALA A 158 -8.82 28.04 -8.40
N ASP A 159 -9.40 26.88 -8.70
CA ASP A 159 -10.47 26.26 -7.90
C ASP A 159 -10.36 24.74 -7.75
N ILE A 160 -9.41 24.08 -8.44
CA ILE A 160 -9.29 22.62 -8.40
C ILE A 160 -8.55 22.18 -7.14
N GLN A 161 -9.23 21.41 -6.29
CA GLN A 161 -8.60 20.66 -5.21
C GLN A 161 -8.20 19.27 -5.75
N ARG A 162 -6.91 19.09 -6.04
CA ARG A 162 -6.40 17.81 -6.53
C ARG A 162 -6.44 16.78 -5.41
N VAL A 163 -7.29 15.76 -5.52
CA VAL A 163 -7.44 14.69 -4.51
C VAL A 163 -7.00 13.35 -5.07
N ALA A 164 -5.99 12.73 -4.48
CA ALA A 164 -5.53 11.39 -4.84
C ALA A 164 -5.48 10.48 -3.62
N ASN A 165 -5.91 9.23 -3.78
CA ASN A 165 -5.60 8.16 -2.84
C ASN A 165 -4.23 7.57 -3.22
N LEU A 166 -3.21 7.91 -2.45
CA LEU A 166 -1.86 7.39 -2.63
C LEU A 166 -1.80 5.99 -2.03
N LEU A 167 -1.40 5.02 -2.84
CA LEU A 167 -1.27 3.62 -2.46
C LEU A 167 0.21 3.28 -2.37
N GLN A 168 0.62 2.73 -1.25
CA GLN A 168 1.94 2.10 -1.14
C GLN A 168 1.71 0.62 -0.89
N VAL A 169 2.17 -0.20 -1.83
CA VAL A 169 2.03 -1.65 -1.73
C VAL A 169 3.40 -2.24 -1.46
N SER A 170 3.56 -2.95 -0.35
CA SER A 170 4.79 -3.62 0.05
C SER A 170 4.71 -5.11 -0.23
N SER A 171 5.83 -5.72 -0.61
CA SER A 171 5.96 -7.18 -0.63
C SER A 171 5.73 -7.74 0.78
N ALA A 172 5.28 -9.00 0.87
CA ALA A 172 5.29 -9.79 2.10
C ALA A 172 6.63 -9.77 2.85
N PHE A 173 7.74 -9.57 2.12
CA PHE A 173 9.10 -9.50 2.67
C PHE A 173 9.59 -8.07 2.89
N GLY A 174 8.79 -7.07 2.53
CA GLY A 174 9.09 -5.66 2.68
C GLY A 174 8.52 -5.10 3.99
N ARG A 175 9.13 -4.04 4.50
CA ARG A 175 8.50 -3.23 5.55
C ARG A 175 7.48 -2.28 4.92
N ALA A 176 6.36 -1.99 5.59
CA ALA A 176 5.47 -0.90 5.20
C ALA A 176 5.92 0.42 5.84
N MET A 177 5.54 1.56 5.26
CA MET A 177 5.86 2.88 5.82
C MET A 177 5.06 3.19 7.10
N GLU A 178 3.83 2.69 7.20
CA GLU A 178 2.97 2.91 8.36
C GLU A 178 2.36 1.59 8.85
N THR A 179 2.05 1.55 10.14
CA THR A 179 1.38 0.41 10.78
C THR A 179 -0.12 0.48 10.52
N VAL A 180 -0.69 -0.66 10.12
CA VAL A 180 -2.13 -0.88 9.97
C VAL A 180 -2.54 -1.98 10.94
N ASP A 181 -3.59 -1.77 11.72
CA ASP A 181 -4.20 -2.85 12.51
C ASP A 181 -5.00 -3.78 11.57
N ARG A 182 -4.30 -4.82 11.07
CA ARG A 182 -4.85 -5.80 10.14
C ARG A 182 -5.96 -6.64 10.76
N ALA A 183 -5.85 -6.97 12.05
CA ALA A 183 -6.89 -7.71 12.74
C ALA A 183 -8.17 -6.87 12.85
N ARG A 184 -8.05 -5.60 13.24
CA ARG A 184 -9.18 -4.66 13.27
C ARG A 184 -9.79 -4.43 11.90
N THR A 185 -8.94 -4.25 10.87
CA THR A 185 -9.37 -4.09 9.47
C THR A 185 -10.17 -5.31 9.00
N ALA A 186 -9.61 -6.51 9.16
CA ALA A 186 -10.25 -7.78 8.83
C ALA A 186 -11.60 -7.97 9.54
N LYS A 187 -11.65 -7.73 10.86
CA LYS A 187 -12.89 -7.81 11.66
C LYS A 187 -13.96 -6.85 11.16
N ALA A 188 -13.59 -5.62 10.79
CA ALA A 188 -14.53 -4.61 10.33
C ALA A 188 -15.16 -4.96 8.97
N VAL A 189 -14.38 -5.52 8.04
CA VAL A 189 -14.85 -5.80 6.67
C VAL A 189 -15.52 -7.17 6.52
N TYR A 190 -15.25 -8.12 7.42
CA TYR A 190 -15.75 -9.49 7.30
C TYR A 190 -17.28 -9.62 7.20
N PRO A 191 -18.11 -8.89 7.98
CA PRO A 191 -19.56 -8.92 7.80
C PRO A 191 -19.99 -8.57 6.37
N VAL A 192 -19.37 -7.55 5.78
CA VAL A 192 -19.65 -7.12 4.40
C VAL A 192 -19.18 -8.17 3.39
N LEU A 193 -18.04 -8.81 3.61
CA LEU A 193 -17.59 -9.92 2.75
C LEU A 193 -18.60 -11.08 2.71
N ARG A 194 -19.21 -11.42 3.84
CA ARG A 194 -20.28 -12.43 3.89
C ARG A 194 -21.55 -11.99 3.17
N GLU A 195 -21.92 -10.71 3.31
CA GLU A 195 -23.05 -10.14 2.56
C GLU A 195 -22.79 -10.22 1.05
N ARG A 196 -21.60 -9.83 0.59
CA ARG A 196 -21.18 -9.93 -0.80
C ARG A 196 -21.17 -11.37 -1.32
N GLN A 197 -20.65 -12.31 -0.52
CA GLN A 197 -20.68 -13.74 -0.83
C GLN A 197 -22.13 -14.24 -0.99
N SER A 198 -23.02 -13.86 -0.08
CA SER A 198 -24.45 -14.23 -0.13
C SER A 198 -25.18 -13.57 -1.32
N ALA A 199 -24.70 -12.41 -1.75
CA ALA A 199 -25.19 -11.70 -2.94
C ALA A 199 -24.63 -12.26 -4.27
N GLY A 200 -23.79 -13.31 -4.22
CA GLY A 200 -23.28 -14.00 -5.40
C GLY A 200 -22.00 -13.42 -5.98
N TRP A 201 -21.23 -12.66 -5.21
CA TRP A 201 -19.88 -12.27 -5.61
C TRP A 201 -19.00 -13.50 -5.83
N GLU A 202 -18.14 -13.42 -6.83
CA GLU A 202 -17.17 -14.47 -7.16
C GLU A 202 -16.13 -14.60 -6.05
N THR A 203 -15.66 -15.83 -5.80
CA THR A 203 -14.61 -16.09 -4.81
C THR A 203 -13.35 -15.23 -5.04
N ALA A 204 -13.02 -14.97 -6.31
CA ALA A 204 -11.90 -14.12 -6.68
C ALA A 204 -12.07 -12.66 -6.23
N GLU A 205 -13.31 -12.12 -6.23
CA GLU A 205 -13.60 -10.77 -5.72
C GLU A 205 -13.36 -10.69 -4.21
N LEU A 206 -13.84 -11.68 -3.47
CA LEU A 206 -13.66 -11.76 -2.01
C LEU A 206 -12.17 -11.88 -1.65
N HIS A 207 -11.42 -12.73 -2.36
CA HIS A 207 -9.99 -12.93 -2.12
C HIS A 207 -9.16 -11.67 -2.38
N ARG A 208 -9.53 -10.85 -3.38
CA ARG A 208 -8.86 -9.55 -3.61
C ARG A 208 -8.99 -8.63 -2.41
N VAL A 209 -10.17 -8.55 -1.82
CA VAL A 209 -10.40 -7.73 -0.62
C VAL A 209 -9.66 -8.30 0.59
N VAL A 210 -9.68 -9.62 0.78
CA VAL A 210 -8.94 -10.30 1.86
C VAL A 210 -7.45 -9.99 1.78
N ALA A 211 -6.85 -10.03 0.58
CA ALA A 211 -5.44 -9.69 0.37
C ALA A 211 -5.08 -8.25 0.77
N VAL A 212 -6.04 -7.32 0.71
CA VAL A 212 -5.84 -5.94 1.16
C VAL A 212 -6.07 -5.79 2.66
N ALA A 213 -7.09 -6.45 3.20
CA ALA A 213 -7.54 -6.27 4.58
C ALA A 213 -6.64 -6.93 5.63
N ALA A 214 -6.04 -8.08 5.30
CA ALA A 214 -5.36 -8.95 6.26
C ALA A 214 -3.84 -9.09 5.97
N GLU A 215 -3.10 -9.59 6.96
CA GLU A 215 -1.70 -10.00 6.76
C GLU A 215 -1.63 -11.30 5.94
N GLY A 216 -0.86 -11.24 4.85
CA GLY A 216 -0.67 -12.33 3.90
C GLY A 216 0.53 -13.21 4.19
N TYR A 217 1.44 -12.77 5.08
CA TYR A 217 2.65 -13.50 5.41
C TYR A 217 2.60 -14.02 6.85
N PRO A 218 2.87 -15.32 7.11
CA PRO A 218 2.73 -15.90 8.44
C PRO A 218 3.79 -15.46 9.45
N PHE A 219 4.81 -14.70 9.04
CA PHE A 219 5.88 -14.22 9.92
C PHE A 219 5.94 -12.68 9.98
N PRO A 220 6.47 -12.10 11.07
CA PRO A 220 6.96 -12.78 12.28
C PRO A 220 5.80 -13.37 13.10
N THR A 221 6.07 -14.49 13.78
CA THR A 221 5.17 -15.12 14.75
C THR A 221 5.96 -15.55 15.98
N ASN A 222 5.29 -15.89 17.08
CA ASN A 222 5.92 -16.55 18.21
C ASN A 222 5.78 -18.07 18.04
N LEU A 223 6.87 -18.75 17.65
CA LEU A 223 6.86 -20.19 17.39
C LEU A 223 6.67 -21.05 18.65
N ASP A 224 6.79 -20.49 19.86
CA ASP A 224 6.42 -21.21 21.08
C ASP A 224 4.90 -21.32 21.24
N LEU A 225 4.15 -20.35 20.70
CA LEU A 225 2.70 -20.23 20.85
C LEU A 225 1.91 -20.53 19.56
N ASP A 226 2.50 -20.29 18.39
CA ASP A 226 1.91 -20.42 17.05
C ASP A 226 2.77 -21.38 16.22
N GLN A 227 2.79 -22.65 16.62
CA GLN A 227 3.54 -23.68 15.89
C GLN A 227 2.84 -24.03 14.57
N PRO A 228 3.58 -24.37 13.50
CA PRO A 228 3.01 -24.98 12.32
C PRO A 228 2.36 -26.33 12.68
N VAL A 229 1.04 -26.35 12.74
CA VAL A 229 0.25 -27.58 12.84
C VAL A 229 -0.25 -27.87 11.43
N ASP A 230 0.07 -29.04 10.89
CA ASP A 230 -0.32 -29.49 9.54
C ASP A 230 0.33 -28.74 8.34
N GLY A 231 1.47 -28.07 8.55
CA GLY A 231 2.18 -27.37 7.48
C GLY A 231 3.62 -26.97 7.83
N LEU A 232 4.26 -26.26 6.89
CA LEU A 232 5.60 -25.69 7.11
C LEU A 232 5.56 -24.34 7.84
N THR A 233 4.40 -23.68 7.84
CA THR A 233 4.19 -22.38 8.48
C THR A 233 2.88 -22.38 9.27
N PRO A 234 2.74 -21.50 10.28
CA PRO A 234 1.43 -21.22 10.87
C PRO A 234 0.53 -20.51 9.84
N LEU A 235 -0.77 -20.42 10.13
CA LEU A 235 -1.73 -19.73 9.25
C LEU A 235 -1.50 -18.21 9.27
N ALA A 236 -1.46 -17.61 8.07
CA ALA A 236 -1.60 -16.18 7.87
C ALA A 236 -3.06 -15.74 8.14
N GLN A 237 -3.27 -14.42 8.33
CA GLN A 237 -4.62 -13.90 8.55
C GLN A 237 -5.50 -14.03 7.30
N THR A 238 -4.91 -13.88 6.11
CA THR A 238 -5.60 -14.11 4.82
C THR A 238 -6.15 -15.53 4.72
N GLU A 239 -5.31 -16.54 4.97
CA GLU A 239 -5.72 -17.96 4.96
C GLU A 239 -6.82 -18.24 5.99
N LEU A 240 -6.75 -17.64 7.18
CA LEU A 240 -7.80 -17.75 8.20
C LEU A 240 -9.14 -17.16 7.71
N LEU A 241 -9.12 -15.99 7.07
CA LEU A 241 -10.33 -15.37 6.52
C LEU A 241 -10.91 -16.15 5.35
N GLU A 242 -10.07 -16.69 4.47
CA GLU A 242 -10.49 -17.55 3.36
C GLU A 242 -11.18 -18.82 3.88
N GLN A 243 -10.62 -19.46 4.91
CA GLN A 243 -11.26 -20.59 5.60
C GLN A 243 -12.59 -20.20 6.23
N ALA A 244 -12.66 -19.04 6.88
CA ALA A 244 -13.88 -18.53 7.51
C ALA A 244 -15.00 -18.29 6.48
N LEU A 245 -14.67 -17.69 5.33
CA LEU A 245 -15.61 -17.49 4.22
C LEU A 245 -16.08 -18.82 3.62
N ALA A 246 -15.17 -19.77 3.40
CA ALA A 246 -15.52 -21.09 2.87
C ALA A 246 -16.42 -21.89 3.83
N ALA A 247 -16.18 -21.78 5.14
CA ALA A 247 -16.94 -22.45 6.19
C ALA A 247 -18.19 -21.67 6.64
N GLY A 248 -18.43 -20.47 6.12
CA GLY A 248 -19.59 -19.64 6.46
C GLY A 248 -19.61 -19.14 7.91
N TRP A 249 -18.44 -18.88 8.50
CA TRP A 249 -18.32 -18.45 9.89
C TRP A 249 -19.09 -17.14 10.15
N THR A 250 -19.62 -17.01 11.36
CA THR A 250 -20.20 -15.77 11.89
C THR A 250 -19.13 -14.71 12.14
N ALA A 251 -19.55 -13.45 12.29
CA ALA A 251 -18.62 -12.36 12.59
C ALA A 251 -17.93 -12.57 13.95
N GLU A 252 -18.65 -13.11 14.92
CA GLU A 252 -18.16 -13.43 16.26
C GLU A 252 -17.10 -14.53 16.22
N GLN A 253 -17.28 -15.56 15.38
CA GLN A 253 -16.28 -16.61 15.17
C GLN A 253 -14.98 -16.05 14.57
N VAL A 254 -15.09 -15.16 13.58
CA VAL A 254 -13.90 -14.50 12.99
C VAL A 254 -13.23 -13.55 13.99
N ASP A 255 -14.01 -12.80 14.77
CA ASP A 255 -13.43 -11.94 15.81
C ASP A 255 -12.61 -12.76 16.80
N ALA A 256 -13.19 -13.84 17.34
CA ALA A 256 -12.53 -14.73 18.29
C ALA A 256 -11.27 -15.36 17.68
N ALA A 257 -11.35 -15.83 16.43
CA ALA A 257 -10.23 -16.47 15.75
C ALA A 257 -9.07 -15.48 15.47
N LEU A 258 -9.37 -14.26 15.02
CA LEU A 258 -8.37 -13.21 14.81
C LEU A 258 -7.77 -12.71 16.14
N SER A 259 -8.56 -12.65 17.21
CA SER A 259 -8.06 -12.33 18.56
C SER A 259 -7.09 -13.40 19.04
N ALA A 260 -7.46 -14.68 18.92
CA ALA A 260 -6.58 -15.79 19.28
C ALA A 260 -5.32 -15.83 18.41
N HIS A 261 -5.42 -15.51 17.11
CA HIS A 261 -4.28 -15.38 16.20
C HIS A 261 -3.31 -14.29 16.68
N ALA A 262 -3.83 -13.12 17.06
CA ALA A 262 -3.03 -12.02 17.60
C ALA A 262 -2.38 -12.38 18.96
N ASP A 263 -3.10 -13.08 19.83
CA ASP A 263 -2.59 -13.51 21.14
C ASP A 263 -1.40 -14.46 21.01
N ARG A 264 -1.46 -15.43 20.09
CA ARG A 264 -0.34 -16.36 19.83
C ARG A 264 0.90 -15.69 19.25
N ARG A 265 0.83 -14.42 18.84
CA ARG A 265 1.97 -13.65 18.28
C ARG A 265 2.65 -12.74 19.29
N ARG A 266 2.16 -12.71 20.53
CA ARG A 266 2.79 -11.94 21.61
C ARG A 266 4.05 -12.63 22.11
N THR A 267 5.01 -11.85 22.59
CA THR A 267 6.27 -12.36 23.16
C THR A 267 6.19 -12.62 24.66
N SER A 268 5.14 -12.15 25.34
CA SER A 268 4.84 -12.46 26.73
C SER A 268 3.58 -13.33 26.79
N ALA A 269 3.64 -14.42 27.55
CA ALA A 269 2.42 -15.07 28.02
C ALA A 269 1.65 -14.03 28.83
N GLY A 270 0.39 -13.75 28.48
CA GLY A 270 -0.46 -12.89 29.32
C GLY A 270 -0.55 -13.51 30.72
N GLY A 271 0.10 -12.88 31.69
CA GLY A 271 0.22 -13.39 33.05
C GLY A 271 0.99 -12.45 33.98
N ALA A 272 0.33 -11.35 34.36
CA ALA A 272 0.39 -10.75 35.69
C ALA A 272 -0.90 -9.94 35.90
#